data_AF-A0ABD1KUG0-F1
#
_entry.id   AF-A0ABD1KUG0-F1
#
_cell.length_a   1.000
_cell.length_b   1.000
_cell.length_c   1.000
_cell.angle_alpha   90.00
_cell.angle_beta   90.00
_cell.angle_gamma   90.00
#
_symmetry.space_group_name_H-M   'P 1'
#
loop_
_entity.id
_entity.type
_entity.pdbx_description
1 polymer ?
#
loop_
_entity_poly.entity_id
_entity_poly.type
_entity_poly.pdbx_seq_one_letter_code
_entity_poly.pdbx_strand_id
1 'polypeptide(L)'
;MHFKMTKCNRFCLVATLVDQEVFSQPEVRGRFEALFLAFDAGTTFQFFKSFRRVRINFTEALAAAEARNKLHKSDFNGKEMRLYFAQSVHIGSPSLQPPKPEKQFLISPPASPPVGWQQTPDAQPLINYDLLCAVSKLGPGEQYELHTGTPTTPSVIVHVCETEGDSSEGEGDGGDAAGEAGKRPRPKIIQTRRPDYTPTVTQ
;
A
#
# COMPACT_ATOMS: atom_id res chain seq x y z
N MET A 1 9.18 -18.86 36.22
CA MET A 1 10.01 -18.45 35.08
C MET A 1 9.23 -18.71 33.81
N HIS A 2 8.69 -17.68 33.16
CA HIS A 2 7.89 -17.83 31.94
C HIS A 2 8.83 -18.04 30.75
N PHE A 3 9.06 -19.29 30.37
CA PHE A 3 9.66 -19.61 29.08
C PHE A 3 8.66 -19.22 27.99
N LYS A 4 8.80 -18.01 27.46
CA LYS A 4 8.16 -17.66 26.18
C LYS A 4 8.74 -18.64 25.16
N MET A 5 7.97 -19.65 24.76
CA MET A 5 8.31 -20.47 23.59
C MET A 5 8.29 -19.54 22.38
N THR A 6 9.43 -18.93 22.09
CA THR A 6 9.66 -18.25 20.82
C THR A 6 9.57 -19.32 19.76
N LYS A 7 8.48 -19.30 18.98
CA LYS A 7 8.33 -20.14 17.80
C LYS A 7 9.60 -19.94 16.95
N CYS A 8 10.36 -21.00 16.74
CA CYS A 8 11.50 -21.00 15.86
C CYS A 8 11.07 -21.60 14.52
N ASN A 9 11.65 -21.11 13.43
CA ASN A 9 11.50 -21.71 12.12
C ASN A 9 12.34 -22.99 12.08
N ARG A 10 11.64 -24.14 12.11
CA ARG A 10 12.25 -25.48 12.13
C ARG A 10 12.98 -25.86 10.83
N PHE A 11 12.76 -25.13 9.75
CA PHE A 11 13.38 -25.35 8.45
C PHE A 11 14.61 -24.45 8.21
N CYS A 12 14.93 -23.56 9.14
CA CYS A 12 15.94 -22.54 8.92
C CYS A 12 16.99 -22.50 10.03
N LEU A 13 18.25 -22.64 9.64
CA LEU A 13 19.40 -22.44 10.51
C LEU A 13 20.11 -21.14 10.18
N VAL A 14 20.70 -20.53 11.20
CA VAL A 14 21.61 -19.41 11.11
C VAL A 14 22.96 -19.88 11.61
N ALA A 15 23.93 -19.96 10.70
CA ALA A 15 25.32 -20.15 11.03
C ALA A 15 25.94 -18.81 11.43
N THR A 16 26.65 -18.83 12.55
CA THR A 16 27.42 -17.72 13.11
C THR A 16 28.86 -18.17 13.35
N LEU A 17 29.78 -17.21 13.50
CA LEU A 17 31.22 -17.46 13.66
C LEU A 17 31.82 -18.25 12.48
N VAL A 18 31.20 -18.09 11.31
CA VAL A 18 31.69 -18.69 10.07
C VAL A 18 32.98 -17.99 9.66
N ASP A 19 33.93 -18.76 9.14
CA ASP A 19 35.18 -18.23 8.64
C ASP A 19 34.94 -17.13 7.58
N GLN A 20 35.76 -16.07 7.63
CA GLN A 20 35.61 -14.90 6.76
C GLN A 20 35.88 -15.26 5.30
N GLU A 21 36.66 -16.29 5.04
CA GLU A 21 36.93 -16.80 3.71
C GLU A 21 35.67 -17.35 3.03
N VAL A 22 34.70 -17.87 3.78
CA VAL A 22 33.39 -18.32 3.24
C VAL A 22 32.65 -17.19 2.51
N PHE A 23 32.90 -15.93 2.88
CA PHE A 23 32.25 -14.76 2.28
C PHE A 23 33.06 -14.10 1.16
N SER A 24 34.30 -14.53 0.93
CA SER A 24 35.23 -13.91 -0.01
C SER A 24 35.72 -14.88 -1.08
N GLN A 25 35.96 -16.14 -0.72
CA GLN A 25 36.48 -17.17 -1.62
C GLN A 25 35.37 -18.13 -2.06
N PRO A 26 35.14 -18.29 -3.37
CA PRO A 26 34.09 -19.18 -3.88
C PRO A 26 34.36 -20.65 -3.58
N GLU A 27 35.62 -21.08 -3.53
CA GLU A 27 35.98 -22.47 -3.23
C GLU A 27 35.63 -22.87 -1.79
N VAL A 28 35.99 -22.02 -0.82
CA VAL A 28 35.68 -22.24 0.60
C VAL A 28 34.17 -22.18 0.82
N ARG A 29 33.49 -21.27 0.12
CA ARG A 29 32.03 -21.21 0.10
C ARG A 29 31.39 -22.51 -0.42
N GLY A 30 31.89 -23.06 -1.53
CA GLY A 30 31.39 -24.32 -2.07
C GLY A 30 31.57 -25.49 -1.09
N ARG A 31 32.72 -25.58 -0.42
CA ARG A 31 32.94 -26.58 0.64
C ARG A 31 31.99 -26.41 1.83
N PHE A 32 31.71 -25.17 2.21
CA PHE A 32 30.73 -24.86 3.25
C PHE A 32 29.32 -25.29 2.85
N GLU A 33 28.86 -24.93 1.64
CA GLU A 33 27.53 -25.28 1.13
C GLU A 33 27.37 -26.81 1.03
N ALA A 34 28.42 -27.51 0.57
CA ALA A 34 28.43 -28.97 0.45
C ALA A 34 28.14 -29.70 1.77
N LEU A 35 28.55 -29.14 2.92
CA LEU A 35 28.25 -29.74 4.23
C LEU A 35 26.75 -29.85 4.50
N PHE A 36 25.99 -28.84 4.10
CA PHE A 36 24.55 -28.80 4.34
C PHE A 36 23.76 -29.47 3.22
N LEU A 37 24.23 -29.36 1.97
CA LEU A 37 23.66 -30.06 0.82
C LEU A 37 23.71 -31.59 0.96
N ALA A 38 24.67 -32.12 1.74
CA ALA A 38 24.75 -33.55 2.05
C ALA A 38 23.55 -34.07 2.88
N PHE A 39 22.85 -33.19 3.60
CA PHE A 39 21.63 -33.55 4.35
C PHE A 39 20.38 -33.30 3.53
N ASP A 40 20.38 -32.26 2.71
CA ASP A 40 19.24 -31.86 1.88
C ASP A 40 19.72 -31.12 0.62
N ALA A 41 19.50 -31.73 -0.55
CA ALA A 41 19.88 -31.18 -1.84
C ALA A 41 19.12 -29.89 -2.21
N GLY A 42 17.94 -29.67 -1.62
CA GLY A 42 17.12 -28.46 -1.84
C GLY A 42 17.53 -27.28 -0.95
N THR A 43 18.64 -27.38 -0.22
CA THR A 43 19.08 -26.33 0.72
C THR A 43 19.46 -25.04 -0.03
N THR A 44 18.98 -23.90 0.47
CA THR A 44 19.33 -22.56 -0.04
C THR A 44 20.13 -21.76 0.98
N PHE A 45 21.02 -20.89 0.51
CA PHE A 45 21.96 -20.15 1.34
C PHE A 45 21.87 -18.65 1.08
N GLN A 46 21.84 -17.85 2.16
CA GLN A 46 21.92 -16.40 2.12
C GLN A 46 23.08 -15.94 3.00
N PHE A 47 24.09 -15.32 2.37
CA PHE A 47 25.32 -14.90 3.02
C PHE A 47 25.23 -13.43 3.41
N PHE A 48 25.39 -13.15 4.70
CA PHE A 48 25.40 -11.80 5.26
C PHE A 48 26.81 -11.45 5.72
N LYS A 49 27.66 -11.02 4.77
CA LYS A 49 29.09 -10.73 4.98
C LYS A 49 29.35 -9.81 6.18
N SER A 50 28.65 -8.67 6.25
CA SER A 50 28.82 -7.69 7.34
C SER A 50 28.46 -8.26 8.71
N PHE A 51 27.47 -9.15 8.76
CA PHE A 51 27.01 -9.78 10.01
C PHE A 51 27.77 -11.08 10.33
N ARG A 52 28.66 -11.54 9.44
CA ARG A 52 29.34 -12.85 9.51
C ARG A 52 28.38 -13.99 9.81
N ARG A 53 27.23 -13.96 9.13
CA ARG A 53 26.13 -14.91 9.30
C ARG A 53 25.74 -15.50 7.97
N VAL A 54 25.37 -16.77 7.99
CA VAL A 54 24.78 -17.45 6.84
C VAL A 54 23.43 -17.99 7.26
N ARG A 55 22.37 -17.61 6.54
CA ARG A 55 21.05 -18.22 6.70
C ARG A 55 20.94 -19.37 5.74
N ILE A 56 20.53 -20.51 6.26
CA ILE A 56 20.45 -21.80 5.57
C ILE A 56 19.00 -22.22 5.67
N ASN A 57 18.30 -22.35 4.54
CA ASN A 57 16.93 -22.82 4.51
C ASN A 57 16.90 -24.21 3.89
N PHE A 58 16.37 -25.17 4.65
CA PHE A 58 16.14 -26.55 4.25
C PHE A 58 14.72 -26.70 3.72
N THR A 59 14.51 -27.70 2.87
CA THR A 59 13.19 -28.17 2.47
C THR A 59 12.54 -28.98 3.60
N GLU A 60 13.35 -29.79 4.29
CA GLU A 60 12.89 -30.69 5.35
C GLU A 60 13.36 -30.28 6.76
N ALA A 61 12.44 -30.29 7.72
CA ALA A 61 12.74 -29.91 9.10
C ALA A 61 13.61 -30.96 9.82
N LEU A 62 13.46 -32.24 9.46
CA LEU A 62 14.28 -33.32 10.03
C LEU A 62 15.75 -33.16 9.60
N ALA A 63 15.99 -32.89 8.31
CA ALA A 63 17.33 -32.62 7.79
C ALA A 63 17.98 -31.41 8.48
N ALA A 64 17.23 -30.33 8.72
CA ALA A 64 17.73 -29.17 9.47
C ALA A 64 18.13 -29.54 10.92
N ALA A 65 17.35 -30.38 11.60
CA ALA A 65 17.65 -30.84 12.95
C ALA A 65 18.89 -31.74 12.99
N GLU A 66 19.03 -32.67 12.04
CA GLU A 66 20.20 -33.54 11.90
C GLU A 66 21.47 -32.74 11.58
N ALA A 67 21.39 -31.85 10.60
CA ALA A 67 22.49 -30.96 10.23
C ALA A 67 22.95 -30.14 11.44
N ARG A 68 22.02 -29.59 12.23
CA ARG A 68 22.35 -28.88 13.46
C ARG A 68 23.01 -29.80 14.48
N ASN A 69 22.45 -30.97 14.75
CA ASN A 69 23.01 -31.88 15.75
C ASN A 69 24.43 -32.34 15.40
N LYS A 70 24.71 -32.54 14.10
CA LYS A 70 26.01 -33.02 13.62
C LYS A 70 27.06 -31.91 13.44
N LEU A 71 26.66 -30.71 13.01
CA LEU A 71 27.59 -29.62 12.65
C LEU A 71 27.65 -28.49 13.68
N HIS A 72 26.78 -28.45 14.68
CA HIS A 72 26.85 -27.41 15.70
C HIS A 72 28.08 -27.58 16.59
N LYS A 73 28.91 -26.53 16.71
CA LYS A 73 30.23 -26.53 17.39
C LYS A 73 31.27 -27.44 16.75
N SER A 74 31.11 -27.80 15.48
CA SER A 74 32.19 -28.42 14.71
C SER A 74 33.15 -27.34 14.19
N ASP A 75 34.40 -27.71 13.99
CA ASP A 75 35.39 -26.86 13.35
C ASP A 75 35.23 -26.85 11.83
N PHE A 76 35.18 -25.66 11.24
CA PHE A 76 35.23 -25.44 9.81
C PHE A 76 36.37 -24.46 9.49
N ASN A 77 37.34 -24.91 8.69
CA ASN A 77 38.55 -24.14 8.36
C ASN A 77 39.30 -23.59 9.61
N GLY A 78 39.40 -24.43 10.65
CA GLY A 78 40.06 -24.07 11.92
C GLY A 78 39.26 -23.11 12.82
N LYS A 79 37.99 -22.86 12.52
CA LYS A 79 37.09 -22.03 13.34
C LYS A 79 35.83 -22.78 13.73
N GLU A 80 35.47 -22.72 15.01
CA GLU A 80 34.23 -23.30 15.53
C GLU A 80 33.00 -22.56 14.94
N MET A 81 32.14 -23.28 14.23
CA MET A 81 30.88 -22.75 13.74
C MET A 81 29.72 -23.03 14.71
N ARG A 82 28.85 -22.03 14.90
CA ARG A 82 27.63 -22.18 15.72
C ARG A 82 26.36 -22.03 14.90
N LEU A 83 25.51 -23.05 15.00
CA LEU A 83 24.21 -23.14 14.30
C LEU A 83 23.03 -22.91 15.25
N TYR A 84 22.16 -21.98 14.89
CA TYR A 84 20.94 -21.65 15.65
C TYR A 84 19.71 -21.78 14.77
N PHE A 85 18.58 -22.26 15.30
CA PHE A 85 17.33 -22.15 14.56
C PHE A 85 16.91 -20.68 14.44
N ALA A 86 16.51 -20.26 13.25
CA ALA A 86 16.03 -18.91 13.03
C ALA A 86 14.75 -18.69 13.84
N GLN A 87 14.68 -17.58 14.57
CA GLN A 87 13.46 -17.22 15.28
C GLN A 87 12.39 -16.81 14.27
N SER A 88 11.16 -17.34 14.38
CA SER A 88 10.07 -16.78 13.58
C SER A 88 9.70 -15.44 14.18
N VAL A 89 9.94 -14.37 13.40
CA VAL A 89 9.52 -13.03 13.78
C VAL A 89 8.03 -12.95 13.49
N HIS A 90 7.22 -13.41 14.42
CA HIS A 90 5.84 -12.95 14.50
C HIS A 90 5.89 -11.60 15.17
N ILE A 91 5.84 -10.53 14.38
CA ILE A 91 5.56 -9.19 14.89
C ILE A 91 4.12 -9.25 15.38
N GLY A 92 3.94 -9.74 16.61
CA GLY A 92 2.67 -9.76 17.30
C GLY A 92 2.25 -8.32 17.50
N SER A 93 1.16 -7.94 16.86
CA SER A 93 0.60 -6.60 16.94
C SER A 93 -0.92 -6.71 16.71
N PRO A 94 -1.73 -5.84 17.33
CA PRO A 94 -3.13 -5.65 16.98
C PRO A 94 -3.20 -4.91 15.65
N SER A 95 -2.65 -5.52 14.59
CA SER A 95 -2.71 -4.97 13.25
C SER A 95 -4.15 -5.05 12.77
N LEU A 96 -4.64 -3.99 12.12
CA LEU A 96 -5.90 -4.05 11.39
C LEU A 96 -5.84 -5.23 10.42
N GLN A 97 -6.93 -6.02 10.35
CA GLN A 97 -6.98 -7.13 9.43
C GLN A 97 -6.78 -6.64 7.99
N PRO A 98 -6.06 -7.39 7.14
CA PRO A 98 -6.02 -7.10 5.71
C PRO A 98 -7.45 -6.87 5.19
N PRO A 99 -7.69 -5.84 4.36
CA PRO A 99 -9.02 -5.57 3.85
C PRO A 99 -9.53 -6.80 3.10
N LYS A 100 -10.84 -7.04 3.19
CA LYS A 100 -11.47 -8.11 2.42
C LYS A 100 -11.11 -7.96 0.94
N PRO A 101 -10.83 -9.03 0.20
CA PRO A 101 -10.41 -8.97 -1.21
C PRO A 101 -11.34 -8.12 -2.09
N GLU A 102 -12.64 -8.13 -1.78
CA GLU A 102 -13.71 -7.29 -2.37
C GLU A 102 -13.57 -5.77 -2.15
N LYS A 103 -12.55 -5.29 -1.43
CA LYS A 103 -12.28 -3.86 -1.23
C LYS A 103 -10.89 -3.45 -1.73
N GLN A 104 -10.17 -4.34 -2.41
CA GLN A 104 -8.84 -4.07 -2.96
C GLN A 104 -8.84 -3.13 -4.18
N PHE A 105 -10.00 -2.88 -4.79
CA PHE A 105 -10.15 -1.90 -5.87
C PHE A 105 -10.22 -0.45 -5.37
N LEU A 106 -10.36 -0.23 -4.06
CA LEU A 106 -10.41 1.10 -3.43
C LEU A 106 -9.04 1.60 -2.95
N ILE A 107 -7.98 0.80 -3.12
CA ILE A 107 -6.60 1.17 -2.82
C ILE A 107 -5.84 1.39 -4.14
N SER A 108 -5.08 2.48 -4.23
CA SER A 108 -4.34 2.84 -5.43
C SER A 108 -2.93 2.22 -5.42
N PRO A 109 -2.49 1.55 -6.50
CA PRO A 109 -3.24 1.24 -7.73
C PRO A 109 -4.22 0.08 -7.54
N PRO A 110 -5.41 0.10 -8.17
CA PRO A 110 -6.34 -1.02 -8.09
C PRO A 110 -5.68 -2.26 -8.72
N ALA A 111 -5.96 -3.43 -8.14
CA ALA A 111 -5.58 -4.69 -8.76
C ALA A 111 -6.11 -4.75 -10.20
N SER A 112 -5.35 -5.38 -11.09
CA SER A 112 -5.71 -5.55 -12.50
C SER A 112 -7.14 -6.12 -12.64
N PRO A 113 -7.92 -5.67 -13.65
CA PRO A 113 -9.25 -6.23 -13.90
C PRO A 113 -9.21 -7.76 -14.05
N PRO A 114 -10.24 -8.50 -13.62
CA PRO A 114 -10.31 -9.94 -13.78
C PRO A 114 -10.21 -10.37 -15.25
N VAL A 115 -9.72 -11.60 -15.48
CA VAL A 115 -9.69 -12.21 -16.81
C VAL A 115 -11.11 -12.25 -17.38
N GLY A 116 -11.30 -11.66 -18.57
CA GLY A 116 -12.60 -11.57 -19.24
C GLY A 116 -13.39 -10.28 -18.95
N TRP A 117 -12.85 -9.35 -18.16
CA TRP A 117 -13.45 -8.02 -18.03
C TRP A 117 -13.37 -7.27 -19.36
N GLN A 118 -14.52 -6.83 -19.87
CA GLN A 118 -14.63 -5.99 -21.06
C GLN A 118 -15.38 -4.71 -20.68
N GLN A 119 -14.88 -3.56 -21.16
CA GLN A 119 -15.57 -2.30 -20.98
C GLN A 119 -16.96 -2.40 -21.63
N THR A 120 -18.00 -2.14 -20.84
CA THR A 120 -19.36 -2.05 -21.38
C THR A 120 -19.41 -0.87 -22.35
N PRO A 121 -20.04 -1.01 -23.54
CA PRO A 121 -20.21 0.11 -24.45
C PRO A 121 -20.90 1.26 -23.72
N ASP A 122 -20.32 2.45 -23.78
CA ASP A 122 -20.96 3.65 -23.25
C ASP A 122 -22.33 3.81 -23.90
N ALA A 123 -23.33 4.20 -23.09
CA ALA A 123 -24.66 4.46 -23.61
C ALA A 123 -24.56 5.54 -24.71
N GLN A 124 -25.13 5.25 -25.89
CA GLN A 124 -25.21 6.25 -26.96
C GLN A 124 -26.01 7.46 -26.43
N PRO A 125 -25.62 8.70 -26.78
CA PRO A 125 -26.32 9.89 -26.30
C PRO A 125 -27.75 9.87 -26.82
N LEU A 126 -28.70 9.51 -25.96
CA LEU A 126 -30.12 9.57 -26.26
C LEU A 126 -30.54 11.03 -26.10
N ILE A 127 -30.87 11.69 -27.21
CA ILE A 127 -31.36 13.07 -27.18
C ILE A 127 -32.74 13.05 -26.54
N ASN A 128 -32.83 13.53 -25.30
CA ASN A 128 -34.08 13.65 -24.58
C ASN A 128 -34.78 14.96 -24.98
N TYR A 129 -35.83 14.86 -25.80
CA TYR A 129 -36.60 16.01 -26.27
C TYR A 129 -37.33 16.76 -25.16
N ASP A 130 -37.68 16.09 -24.06
CA ASP A 130 -38.30 16.75 -22.91
C ASP A 130 -37.32 17.68 -22.19
N LEU A 131 -36.05 17.28 -22.10
CA LEU A 131 -34.98 18.14 -21.55
C LEU A 131 -34.75 19.35 -22.46
N LEU A 132 -34.75 19.17 -23.79
CA LEU A 132 -34.62 20.29 -24.73
C LEU A 132 -35.78 21.28 -24.59
N CYS A 133 -37.01 20.79 -24.45
CA CYS A 133 -38.20 21.62 -24.22
C CYS A 133 -38.17 22.30 -22.85
N ALA A 134 -37.68 21.62 -21.81
CA ALA A 134 -37.54 22.21 -20.48
C ALA A 134 -36.51 23.34 -20.50
N VAL A 135 -35.35 23.12 -21.13
CA VAL A 135 -34.28 24.13 -21.26
C VAL A 135 -34.75 25.32 -22.10
N SER A 136 -35.54 25.12 -23.15
CA SER A 136 -36.05 26.24 -23.97
C SER A 136 -37.09 27.11 -23.26
N LYS A 137 -37.72 26.60 -22.19
CA LYS A 137 -38.65 27.36 -21.34
C LYS A 137 -37.96 28.18 -20.25
N LEU A 138 -36.66 27.97 -20.03
CA LEU A 138 -35.91 28.71 -19.02
C LEU A 138 -35.61 30.13 -19.54
N GLY A 139 -36.30 31.13 -18.97
CA GLY A 139 -36.03 32.55 -19.24
C GLY A 139 -34.87 33.09 -18.41
N PRO A 140 -34.05 34.02 -18.94
CA PRO A 140 -33.07 34.76 -18.14
C PRO A 140 -33.73 35.47 -16.95
N GLY A 141 -33.14 35.36 -15.76
CA GLY A 141 -33.68 35.98 -14.55
C GLY A 141 -34.80 35.20 -13.85
N GLU A 142 -35.32 34.12 -14.46
CA GLU A 142 -36.32 33.26 -13.82
C GLU A 142 -35.69 32.17 -12.94
N GLN A 143 -36.40 31.82 -11.87
CA GLN A 143 -36.06 30.71 -10.99
C GLN A 143 -36.98 29.54 -11.29
N TYR A 144 -36.40 28.40 -11.63
CA TYR A 144 -37.16 27.18 -11.92
C TYR A 144 -36.90 26.14 -10.84
N GLU A 145 -37.92 25.86 -10.01
CA GLU A 145 -37.86 24.80 -9.01
C GLU A 145 -37.96 23.43 -9.69
N LEU A 146 -36.85 22.70 -9.73
CA LEU A 146 -36.80 21.35 -10.31
C LEU A 146 -37.40 20.32 -9.35
N HIS A 147 -37.11 20.47 -8.06
CA HIS A 147 -37.59 19.55 -7.03
C HIS A 147 -37.99 20.33 -5.80
N THR A 148 -39.25 20.16 -5.39
CA THR A 148 -39.74 20.72 -4.14
C THR A 148 -39.09 20.02 -2.96
N GLY A 149 -38.71 20.81 -1.96
CA GLY A 149 -38.11 20.30 -0.74
C GLY A 149 -39.10 19.42 0.03
N THR A 150 -38.60 18.33 0.61
CA THR A 150 -39.34 17.49 1.56
C THR A 150 -38.71 17.65 2.95
N PRO A 151 -39.35 17.17 4.03
CA PRO A 151 -38.76 17.27 5.39
C PRO A 151 -37.36 16.66 5.52
N THR A 152 -37.02 15.72 4.63
CA THR A 152 -35.75 14.99 4.63
C THR A 152 -34.81 15.37 3.49
N THR A 153 -35.26 16.16 2.50
CA THR A 153 -34.44 16.51 1.32
C THR A 153 -34.60 17.99 0.96
N PRO A 154 -33.50 18.72 0.72
CA PRO A 154 -33.56 20.13 0.31
C PRO A 154 -34.24 20.29 -1.06
N SER A 155 -34.79 21.47 -1.33
CA SER A 155 -35.28 21.82 -2.66
C SER A 155 -34.13 22.09 -3.63
N VAL A 156 -34.38 21.89 -4.92
CA VAL A 156 -33.43 22.15 -6.01
C VAL A 156 -34.02 23.18 -6.94
N ILE A 157 -33.38 24.34 -7.02
CA ILE A 157 -33.82 25.48 -7.83
C ILE A 157 -32.70 25.84 -8.81
N VAL A 158 -33.06 26.04 -10.07
CA VAL A 158 -32.17 26.52 -11.13
C VAL A 158 -32.38 28.01 -11.30
N HIS A 159 -31.30 28.78 -11.21
CA HIS A 159 -31.28 30.21 -11.50
C HIS A 159 -30.60 30.41 -12.85
N VAL A 160 -31.32 30.99 -13.81
CA VAL A 160 -30.74 31.35 -15.11
C VAL A 160 -30.08 32.71 -14.98
N CYS A 161 -28.76 32.76 -15.04
CA CYS A 161 -28.04 34.03 -15.06
C CYS A 161 -28.33 34.77 -16.37
N GLU A 162 -28.56 36.07 -16.27
CA GLU A 162 -28.54 36.95 -17.43
C GLU A 162 -27.11 37.01 -17.96
N THR A 163 -26.93 36.67 -19.24
CA THR A 163 -25.66 36.92 -19.92
C THR A 163 -25.57 38.42 -20.18
N GLU A 164 -25.16 39.20 -19.17
CA GLU A 164 -24.55 40.48 -19.49
C GLU A 164 -23.33 40.18 -20.35
N GLY A 165 -23.28 40.81 -21.53
CA GLY A 165 -22.33 40.53 -22.59
C GLY A 165 -20.93 40.25 -22.05
N ASP A 166 -20.37 39.16 -22.55
CA ASP A 166 -19.00 38.74 -22.40
C ASP A 166 -18.06 39.93 -22.70
N SER A 167 -17.75 40.72 -21.68
CA SER A 167 -16.67 41.69 -21.71
C SER A 167 -15.38 40.95 -21.32
N SER A 168 -15.09 39.89 -22.07
CA SER A 168 -13.74 39.33 -22.19
C SER A 168 -13.08 39.82 -23.48
N GLU A 169 -13.21 41.12 -23.78
CA GLU A 169 -12.28 41.76 -24.71
C GLU A 169 -10.97 42.07 -23.97
N GLY A 170 -9.94 41.29 -24.30
CA GLY A 170 -8.55 41.73 -24.30
C GLY A 170 -7.81 41.68 -22.97
N GLU A 171 -6.85 40.75 -22.87
CA GLU A 171 -5.64 40.99 -22.09
C GLU A 171 -4.95 42.24 -22.65
N GLY A 172 -5.03 43.34 -21.91
CA GLY A 172 -4.40 44.63 -22.23
C GLY A 172 -3.76 45.20 -20.98
N ASP A 173 -2.44 45.29 -21.02
CA ASP A 173 -1.53 45.90 -20.06
C ASP A 173 -1.88 47.37 -19.73
N GLY A 174 -1.73 47.75 -18.45
CA GLY A 174 -1.49 49.13 -18.01
C GLY A 174 -2.67 49.97 -17.46
N GLY A 175 -2.55 50.41 -16.20
CA GLY A 175 -2.87 51.79 -15.78
C GLY A 175 -4.22 52.12 -15.13
N ASP A 176 -4.18 52.28 -13.79
CA ASP A 176 -4.91 53.21 -12.90
C ASP A 176 -6.43 53.52 -13.00
N ALA A 177 -7.00 53.60 -11.78
CA ALA A 177 -8.15 54.40 -11.30
C ALA A 177 -9.58 53.80 -11.28
N ALA A 178 -9.99 53.48 -10.04
CA ALA A 178 -11.31 53.69 -9.40
C ALA A 178 -12.61 53.14 -10.04
N GLY A 179 -13.23 52.17 -9.36
CA GLY A 179 -14.63 51.80 -9.58
C GLY A 179 -15.02 50.48 -8.90
N GLU A 180 -15.76 50.57 -7.80
CA GLU A 180 -16.19 49.48 -6.92
C GLU A 180 -17.28 48.59 -7.58
N ALA A 181 -16.99 47.32 -7.86
CA ALA A 181 -18.02 46.28 -8.05
C ALA A 181 -17.46 44.91 -7.65
N GLY A 182 -18.00 44.36 -6.57
CA GLY A 182 -17.44 43.21 -5.85
C GLY A 182 -17.38 41.91 -6.67
N LYS A 183 -16.17 41.52 -7.08
CA LYS A 183 -15.87 40.13 -7.48
C LYS A 183 -16.01 39.23 -6.25
N ARG A 184 -17.04 38.37 -6.22
CA ARG A 184 -17.23 37.41 -5.12
C ARG A 184 -15.98 36.50 -5.03
N PRO A 185 -15.30 36.44 -3.88
CA PRO A 185 -14.07 35.67 -3.78
C PRO A 185 -14.40 34.17 -3.88
N ARG A 186 -13.67 33.45 -4.74
CA ARG A 186 -13.80 31.99 -4.85
C ARG A 186 -13.50 31.35 -3.48
N PRO A 187 -14.35 30.45 -2.97
CA PRO A 187 -14.14 29.84 -1.66
C PRO A 187 -12.83 29.04 -1.67
N LYS A 188 -11.91 29.37 -0.75
CA LYS A 188 -10.67 28.63 -0.56
C LYS A 188 -10.94 27.38 0.26
N ILE A 189 -10.64 26.22 -0.32
CA ILE A 189 -10.68 24.93 0.38
C ILE A 189 -9.51 24.88 1.35
N ILE A 190 -9.80 24.82 2.65
CA ILE A 190 -8.79 24.70 3.70
C ILE A 190 -8.57 23.23 4.00
N GLN A 191 -7.33 22.76 3.87
CA GLN A 191 -6.96 21.39 4.21
C GLN A 191 -7.10 21.17 5.72
N THR A 192 -7.98 20.27 6.13
CA THR A 192 -8.20 19.96 7.55
C THR A 192 -7.11 19.03 8.09
N ARG A 193 -6.65 19.29 9.32
CA ARG A 193 -5.68 18.45 10.03
C ARG A 193 -6.38 17.22 10.62
N ARG A 194 -5.65 16.11 10.71
CA ARG A 194 -6.08 14.89 11.40
C ARG A 194 -6.37 15.18 12.90
N PRO A 195 -7.49 14.68 13.47
CA PRO A 195 -7.78 14.80 14.91
C PRO A 195 -6.75 14.08 15.79
N ASP A 196 -6.50 14.64 16.97
CA ASP A 196 -5.59 14.05 17.96
C ASP A 196 -6.17 12.75 18.55
N TYR A 197 -5.31 11.73 18.67
CA TYR A 197 -5.68 10.41 19.15
C TYR A 197 -5.48 10.33 20.67
N THR A 198 -6.57 10.23 21.43
CA THR A 198 -6.53 9.90 22.87
C THR A 198 -6.69 8.39 23.06
N PRO A 199 -5.69 7.65 23.58
CA PRO A 199 -5.85 6.23 23.87
C PRO A 199 -6.81 6.05 25.05
N THR A 200 -7.87 5.29 24.86
CA THR A 200 -8.74 4.84 25.95
C THR A 200 -7.98 3.83 26.82
N VAL A 201 -7.73 4.21 28.07
CA VAL A 201 -7.27 3.31 29.12
C VAL A 201 -8.47 2.47 29.56
N THR A 202 -8.48 1.20 29.18
CA THR A 202 -9.44 0.23 29.72
C THR A 202 -8.83 -0.39 30.99
N GLN A 203 -9.56 -0.28 32.09
CA GLN A 203 -9.25 -0.86 33.40
C GLN A 203 -9.59 -2.36 33.43
#